data_AF-A0A4V1FCZ4-F1
#
_entry.id   AF-A0A4V1FCZ4-F1
#
_cell.length_a   1.000
_cell.length_b   1.000
_cell.length_c   1.000
_cell.angle_alpha   90.00
_cell.angle_beta   90.00
_cell.angle_gamma   90.00
#
_symmetry.space_group_name_H-M   'P 1'
#
loop_
_entity.id
_entity.type
_entity.pdbx_description
1 polymer ?
#
loop_
_entity_poly.entity_id
_entity_poly.type
_entity_poly.pdbx_seq_one_letter_code
_entity_poly.pdbx_strand_id
1 'polypeptide(L)'
;MNITTKMLAAMALLLSLQSCTDQIYTTDPYRTPNARLTSLMLPPHKKDVELFFKGETPEEEYIKIAAIEARGPEDTSYGSLIKHLQLSAQKFGADAILVMDKNYKSNTSNWTYNSRNISTDNYPELHGIAIKYRKNIDLTQIPKEQEIHFYNQETSSFEPALHLKLTYGGGVEEKEELNPLGMQHYTNFIKNYSLQHLMYEDNKNWKSREVDGKITHRQLTKQGLPVKQVQFIYNPDGSVAEIQLQHYHEGYNTDSYAEKILISYNEEGKVKERTIFRSDNPYLREVYHYDQSSSRLDVMETYIVNQEKDTPFIKTAFAYYDPEEVK
;
A
#
# COMPACT_ATOMS: atom_id res chain seq x y z
N MET A 1 -19.94 -49.10 38.83
CA MET A 1 -20.63 -48.59 37.62
C MET A 1 -19.85 -47.38 37.15
N ASN A 2 -19.29 -47.47 35.94
CA ASN A 2 -17.98 -46.92 35.60
C ASN A 2 -18.03 -45.50 35.00
N ILE A 3 -17.05 -44.69 35.41
CA ILE A 3 -16.80 -43.31 34.98
C ILE A 3 -16.13 -43.24 33.58
N THR A 4 -15.84 -44.38 32.96
CA THR A 4 -15.03 -44.47 31.73
C THR A 4 -15.80 -44.32 30.41
N THR A 5 -17.11 -44.13 30.42
CA THR A 5 -17.92 -44.11 29.17
C THR A 5 -18.32 -42.72 28.67
N LYS A 6 -17.96 -41.63 29.37
CA LYS A 6 -18.30 -40.26 28.94
C LYS A 6 -17.18 -39.49 28.22
N MET A 7 -15.99 -40.07 28.08
CA MET A 7 -14.85 -39.42 27.40
C MET A 7 -14.71 -39.75 25.91
N LEU A 8 -15.47 -40.71 25.37
CA LEU A 8 -15.36 -41.10 23.96
C LEU A 8 -16.28 -40.33 23.00
N ALA A 9 -17.27 -39.58 23.49
CA ALA A 9 -18.20 -38.82 22.65
C ALA A 9 -17.74 -37.38 22.35
N ALA A 10 -16.70 -36.88 23.02
CA ALA A 10 -16.18 -35.52 22.82
C ALA A 10 -15.05 -35.44 21.77
N MET A 11 -14.55 -36.58 21.27
CA MET A 11 -13.41 -36.64 20.35
C MET A 11 -13.81 -36.89 18.89
N ALA A 12 -15.09 -37.16 18.61
CA ALA A 12 -15.62 -37.39 17.27
C ALA A 12 -16.24 -36.15 16.59
N LEU A 13 -16.32 -35.01 17.28
CA LEU A 13 -16.89 -33.76 16.74
C LEU A 13 -15.84 -32.72 16.29
N LEU A 14 -14.54 -33.05 16.37
CA LEU A 14 -13.43 -32.17 15.96
C LEU A 14 -12.82 -32.54 14.59
N LEU A 15 -13.44 -33.47 13.85
CA LEU A 15 -12.90 -33.99 12.58
C LEU A 15 -13.72 -33.63 11.33
N SER A 16 -14.67 -32.69 11.40
CA SER A 16 -15.53 -32.30 10.26
C SER A 16 -15.49 -30.82 9.88
N LEU A 17 -14.49 -30.05 10.33
CA LEU A 17 -14.24 -28.68 9.85
C LEU A 17 -12.83 -28.53 9.26
N GLN A 18 -12.37 -29.54 8.50
CA GLN A 18 -11.47 -29.27 7.38
C GLN A 18 -12.30 -28.67 6.26
N SER A 19 -12.77 -27.44 6.46
CA SER A 19 -13.23 -26.59 5.37
C SER A 19 -12.07 -26.46 4.40
N CYS A 20 -12.36 -26.78 3.14
CA CYS A 20 -11.54 -26.54 1.97
C CYS A 20 -10.61 -25.35 2.20
N THR A 21 -9.34 -25.63 2.43
CA THR A 21 -8.30 -24.68 2.06
C THR A 21 -8.39 -24.60 0.54
N ASP A 22 -9.15 -23.64 0.03
CA ASP A 22 -8.86 -23.06 -1.27
C ASP A 22 -7.46 -22.47 -1.12
N GLN A 23 -6.44 -23.31 -1.32
CA GLN A 23 -5.13 -22.88 -1.72
C GLN A 23 -5.32 -22.23 -3.10
N ILE A 24 -5.75 -20.97 -3.09
CA ILE A 24 -5.42 -20.06 -4.16
C ILE A 24 -3.91 -19.96 -4.10
N TYR A 25 -3.25 -20.82 -4.87
CA TYR A 25 -1.89 -20.65 -5.29
C TYR A 25 -1.79 -19.31 -6.02
N THR A 26 -1.60 -18.21 -5.29
CA THR A 26 -0.92 -17.05 -5.84
C THR A 26 0.57 -17.38 -5.83
N THR A 27 0.97 -18.36 -6.64
CA THR A 27 2.32 -18.38 -7.17
C THR A 27 2.40 -17.15 -8.06
N ASP A 28 2.97 -16.06 -7.54
CA ASP A 28 3.39 -14.95 -8.39
C ASP A 28 4.91 -15.06 -8.66
N PRO A 29 5.33 -15.83 -9.69
CA PRO A 29 6.69 -15.76 -10.22
C PRO A 29 6.84 -14.66 -11.30
N TYR A 30 5.78 -13.89 -11.61
CA TYR A 30 5.79 -12.86 -12.64
C TYR A 30 5.03 -11.63 -12.18
N ARG A 31 5.57 -11.00 -11.13
CA ARG A 31 5.37 -9.61 -10.71
C ARG A 31 4.74 -8.81 -11.85
N THR A 32 3.42 -8.59 -11.80
CA THR A 32 2.74 -7.80 -12.84
C THR A 32 3.47 -6.45 -12.90
N PRO A 33 4.14 -6.11 -14.02
CA PRO A 33 4.74 -4.78 -14.17
C PRO A 33 3.67 -3.75 -13.88
N ASN A 34 4.00 -2.73 -13.08
CA ASN A 34 3.08 -1.76 -12.49
C ASN A 34 1.83 -1.55 -13.36
N ALA A 35 0.75 -2.23 -12.99
CA ALA A 35 -0.49 -2.27 -13.76
C ALA A 35 -1.16 -0.90 -13.79
N ARG A 36 -0.77 0.04 -12.91
CA ARG A 36 -1.35 1.37 -12.84
C ARG A 36 -1.00 2.20 -14.07
N LEU A 37 -2.03 2.84 -14.62
CA LEU A 37 -1.93 3.80 -15.72
C LEU A 37 -1.90 5.25 -15.21
N THR A 38 -2.10 5.45 -13.90
CA THR A 38 -2.12 6.75 -13.22
C THR A 38 -1.36 6.70 -11.90
N SER A 39 -0.88 7.85 -11.43
CA SER A 39 -0.31 8.02 -10.09
C SER A 39 -1.37 8.13 -8.99
N LEU A 40 -2.65 8.33 -9.34
CA LEU A 40 -3.75 8.44 -8.39
C LEU A 40 -3.92 7.15 -7.57
N MET A 41 -3.70 7.25 -6.26
CA MET A 41 -3.87 6.15 -5.31
C MET A 41 -5.28 6.17 -4.74
N LEU A 42 -6.16 5.41 -5.37
CA LEU A 42 -7.52 5.22 -4.90
C LEU A 42 -7.58 4.09 -3.86
N PRO A 43 -8.35 4.25 -2.77
CA PRO A 43 -8.50 3.20 -1.79
C PRO A 43 -9.23 1.99 -2.40
N PRO A 44 -8.81 0.76 -2.05
CA PRO A 44 -9.53 -0.43 -2.48
C PRO A 44 -10.94 -0.47 -1.86
N HIS A 45 -11.88 -1.14 -2.52
CA HIS A 45 -13.24 -1.31 -2.00
C HIS A 45 -13.84 -2.66 -2.35
N LYS A 46 -14.96 -2.99 -1.70
CA LYS A 46 -15.75 -4.21 -1.96
C LYS A 46 -17.05 -3.95 -2.71
N LYS A 47 -17.28 -2.71 -3.17
CA LYS A 47 -18.43 -2.36 -4.02
C LYS A 47 -18.36 -3.11 -5.36
N ASP A 48 -19.52 -3.33 -5.95
CA ASP A 48 -19.63 -3.92 -7.28
C ASP A 48 -18.90 -3.06 -8.32
N VAL A 49 -18.33 -3.73 -9.32
CA VAL A 49 -17.57 -3.10 -10.40
C VAL A 49 -18.31 -3.34 -11.71
N GLU A 50 -18.73 -2.27 -12.36
CA GLU A 50 -19.48 -2.33 -13.62
C GLU A 50 -18.59 -2.88 -14.75
N LEU A 51 -19.20 -3.55 -15.73
CA LEU A 51 -18.50 -4.16 -16.85
C LEU A 51 -19.02 -3.56 -18.14
N PHE A 52 -18.11 -3.07 -18.96
CA PHE A 52 -18.39 -2.60 -20.31
C PHE A 52 -17.67 -3.51 -21.28
N PHE A 53 -18.42 -4.28 -22.06
CA PHE A 53 -17.88 -5.17 -23.08
C PHE A 53 -17.61 -4.41 -24.38
N LYS A 54 -17.05 -5.12 -25.35
CA LYS A 54 -16.71 -4.57 -26.67
C LYS A 54 -17.92 -3.90 -27.33
N GLY A 55 -17.79 -2.59 -27.59
CA GLY A 55 -18.85 -1.77 -28.20
C GLY A 55 -19.69 -0.99 -27.17
N GLU A 56 -19.56 -1.30 -25.89
CA GLU A 56 -20.18 -0.54 -24.80
C GLU A 56 -19.21 0.53 -24.29
N THR A 57 -19.74 1.68 -23.91
CA THR A 57 -18.96 2.78 -23.33
C THR A 57 -19.67 3.34 -22.10
N PRO A 58 -18.95 3.65 -21.02
CA PRO A 58 -19.53 4.39 -19.92
C PRO A 58 -20.02 5.76 -20.37
N GLU A 59 -21.22 6.14 -19.94
CA GLU A 59 -21.78 7.47 -20.22
C GLU A 59 -21.12 8.57 -19.38
N GLU A 60 -20.73 8.22 -18.16
CA GLU A 60 -20.11 9.11 -17.18
C GLU A 60 -18.64 9.37 -17.51
N GLU A 61 -18.13 10.56 -17.20
CA GLU A 61 -16.72 10.87 -17.38
C GLU A 61 -15.84 10.06 -16.42
N TYR A 62 -14.76 9.48 -16.94
CA TYR A 62 -13.88 8.59 -16.19
C TYR A 62 -12.42 8.81 -16.51
N ILE A 63 -11.57 8.31 -15.62
CA ILE A 63 -10.12 8.17 -15.84
C ILE A 63 -9.74 6.70 -15.86
N LYS A 64 -8.74 6.35 -16.67
CA LYS A 64 -8.17 4.99 -16.72
C LYS A 64 -7.12 4.86 -15.62
N ILE A 65 -7.32 3.91 -14.72
CA ILE A 65 -6.48 3.82 -13.51
C ILE A 65 -5.50 2.64 -13.55
N ALA A 66 -5.85 1.53 -14.19
CA ALA A 66 -4.97 0.37 -14.31
C ALA A 66 -5.32 -0.51 -15.52
N ALA A 67 -4.32 -1.14 -16.12
CA ALA A 67 -4.47 -2.27 -17.03
C ALA A 67 -4.41 -3.55 -16.20
N ILE A 68 -5.49 -4.31 -16.19
CA ILE A 68 -5.65 -5.49 -15.34
C ILE A 68 -5.81 -6.75 -16.18
N GLU A 69 -5.37 -7.86 -15.62
CA GLU A 69 -5.38 -9.15 -16.28
C GLU A 69 -5.88 -10.23 -15.33
N ALA A 70 -6.68 -11.15 -15.85
CA ALA A 70 -7.05 -12.40 -15.21
C ALA A 70 -6.57 -13.58 -16.05
N ARG A 71 -5.91 -14.54 -15.41
CA ARG A 71 -5.48 -15.82 -16.00
C ARG A 71 -6.00 -16.97 -15.15
N GLY A 72 -6.13 -18.14 -15.75
CA GLY A 72 -6.42 -19.37 -15.03
C GLY A 72 -6.03 -20.61 -15.84
N PRO A 73 -6.17 -21.83 -15.27
CA PRO A 73 -6.02 -23.09 -15.99
C PRO A 73 -6.90 -23.18 -17.26
N GLU A 74 -6.58 -24.10 -18.18
CA GLU A 74 -7.24 -24.24 -19.48
C GLU A 74 -8.78 -24.28 -19.42
N ASP A 75 -9.32 -24.90 -18.38
CA ASP A 75 -10.76 -25.09 -18.11
C ASP A 75 -11.42 -23.92 -17.35
N THR A 76 -10.68 -22.84 -17.09
CA THR A 76 -11.22 -21.67 -16.39
C THR A 76 -12.33 -21.02 -17.19
N SER A 77 -13.53 -20.97 -16.59
CA SER A 77 -14.71 -20.37 -17.20
C SER A 77 -14.52 -18.86 -17.44
N TYR A 78 -15.20 -18.32 -18.45
CA TYR A 78 -15.20 -16.87 -18.71
C TYR A 78 -15.72 -16.07 -17.50
N GLY A 79 -16.77 -16.57 -16.83
CA GLY A 79 -17.30 -15.94 -15.62
C GLY A 79 -16.29 -15.89 -14.47
N SER A 80 -15.46 -16.94 -14.32
CA SER A 80 -14.37 -16.94 -13.35
C SER A 80 -13.31 -15.89 -13.66
N LEU A 81 -12.94 -15.73 -14.94
CA LEU A 81 -12.00 -14.68 -15.37
C LEU A 81 -12.55 -13.28 -15.13
N ILE A 82 -13.84 -13.05 -15.42
CA ILE A 82 -14.53 -11.79 -15.14
C ILE A 82 -14.51 -11.48 -13.64
N LYS A 83 -14.82 -12.45 -12.79
CA LYS A 83 -14.77 -12.29 -11.34
C LYS A 83 -13.36 -11.94 -10.86
N HIS A 84 -12.34 -12.58 -11.41
CA HIS A 84 -10.94 -12.24 -11.10
C HIS A 84 -10.56 -10.83 -11.55
N LEU A 85 -11.02 -10.38 -12.73
CA LEU A 85 -10.85 -9.00 -13.17
C LEU A 85 -11.53 -8.00 -12.23
N GLN A 86 -12.77 -8.25 -11.81
CA GLN A 86 -13.49 -7.41 -10.85
C GLN A 86 -12.75 -7.31 -9.51
N LEU A 87 -12.29 -8.44 -8.97
CA LEU A 87 -11.47 -8.45 -7.74
C LEU A 87 -10.17 -7.67 -7.91
N SER A 88 -9.53 -7.75 -9.08
CA SER A 88 -8.33 -6.97 -9.39
C SER A 88 -8.65 -5.47 -9.45
N ALA A 89 -9.71 -5.08 -10.15
CA ALA A 89 -10.17 -3.69 -10.26
C ALA A 89 -10.52 -3.07 -8.89
N GLN A 90 -11.19 -3.85 -8.02
CA GLN A 90 -11.49 -3.48 -6.64
C GLN A 90 -10.24 -3.14 -5.82
N LYS A 91 -9.12 -3.84 -6.03
CA LYS A 91 -7.83 -3.52 -5.38
C LYS A 91 -7.27 -2.17 -5.82
N PHE A 92 -7.59 -1.74 -7.03
CA PHE A 92 -7.24 -0.42 -7.56
C PHE A 92 -8.28 0.66 -7.24
N GLY A 93 -9.37 0.32 -6.55
CA GLY A 93 -10.46 1.24 -6.22
C GLY A 93 -11.33 1.64 -7.41
N ALA A 94 -11.37 0.81 -8.46
CA ALA A 94 -12.08 1.08 -9.71
C ALA A 94 -13.60 0.94 -9.55
N ASP A 95 -14.36 1.81 -10.22
CA ASP A 95 -15.83 1.69 -10.27
C ASP A 95 -16.28 0.76 -11.41
N ALA A 96 -15.49 0.66 -12.48
CA ALA A 96 -15.85 -0.13 -13.65
C ALA A 96 -14.62 -0.69 -14.39
N ILE A 97 -14.87 -1.59 -15.34
CA ILE A 97 -13.86 -2.21 -16.22
C ILE A 97 -14.33 -2.12 -17.67
N LEU A 98 -13.46 -1.61 -18.54
CA LEU A 98 -13.58 -1.79 -19.98
C LEU A 98 -12.97 -3.16 -20.34
N VAL A 99 -13.81 -4.16 -20.53
CA VAL A 99 -13.40 -5.55 -20.79
C VAL A 99 -12.90 -5.67 -22.22
N MET A 100 -11.68 -6.19 -22.38
CA MET A 100 -11.08 -6.46 -23.69
C MET A 100 -11.32 -7.93 -24.10
N ASP A 101 -10.89 -8.28 -25.31
CA ASP A 101 -11.12 -9.62 -25.85
C ASP A 101 -10.43 -10.72 -25.01
N LYS A 102 -11.11 -11.87 -24.90
CA LYS A 102 -10.55 -13.09 -24.30
C LYS A 102 -9.53 -13.70 -25.26
N ASN A 103 -8.32 -13.94 -24.78
CA ASN A 103 -7.28 -14.60 -25.55
C ASN A 103 -6.89 -15.94 -24.92
N TYR A 104 -6.23 -16.78 -25.71
CA TYR A 104 -5.56 -17.98 -25.21
C TYR A 104 -4.08 -17.82 -25.46
N LYS A 105 -3.27 -17.98 -24.40
CA LYS A 105 -1.82 -18.09 -24.54
C LYS A 105 -1.39 -19.53 -24.39
N SER A 106 -0.47 -19.94 -25.25
CA SER A 106 0.15 -21.25 -25.24
C SER A 106 1.57 -21.10 -24.74
N ASN A 107 1.92 -21.73 -23.61
CA ASN A 107 3.30 -21.84 -23.17
C ASN A 107 3.84 -23.21 -23.56
N THR A 108 4.83 -23.24 -24.44
CA THR A 108 5.56 -24.46 -24.74
C THR A 108 6.75 -24.56 -23.80
N SER A 109 6.72 -25.51 -22.87
CA SER A 109 7.86 -25.79 -21.99
C SER A 109 8.59 -27.05 -22.47
N ASN A 110 9.92 -26.94 -22.59
CA ASN A 110 10.79 -28.08 -22.88
C ASN A 110 11.38 -28.57 -21.56
N TRP A 111 10.98 -29.75 -21.12
CA TRP A 111 11.58 -30.40 -19.96
C TRP A 111 12.75 -31.28 -20.40
N THR A 112 13.97 -30.82 -20.14
CA THR A 112 15.22 -31.53 -20.50
C THR A 112 15.59 -32.56 -19.43
N TYR A 113 14.75 -33.56 -19.19
CA TYR A 113 15.13 -34.71 -18.37
C TYR A 113 14.58 -35.99 -19.04
N ASN A 114 15.40 -36.56 -19.92
CA ASN A 114 15.30 -37.91 -20.50
C ASN A 114 14.31 -38.22 -21.65
N SER A 115 13.50 -37.30 -22.17
CA SER A 115 12.82 -37.51 -23.47
C SER A 115 12.29 -36.21 -24.07
N ARG A 116 12.18 -36.14 -25.41
CA ARG A 116 11.69 -34.97 -26.18
C ARG A 116 10.19 -34.73 -26.01
N ASN A 117 9.71 -34.56 -24.78
CA ASN A 117 8.31 -34.22 -24.54
C ASN A 117 8.18 -32.70 -24.47
N ILE A 118 7.65 -32.11 -25.55
CA ILE A 118 7.19 -30.72 -25.56
C ILE A 118 5.83 -30.74 -24.86
N SER A 119 5.75 -30.14 -23.66
CA SER A 119 4.46 -29.86 -23.04
C SER A 119 4.00 -28.49 -23.50
N THR A 120 2.75 -28.42 -23.96
CA THR A 120 2.10 -27.17 -24.36
C THR A 120 0.94 -26.94 -23.41
N ASP A 121 1.08 -25.94 -22.54
CA ASP A 121 0.01 -25.55 -21.62
C ASP A 121 -0.72 -24.35 -22.21
N ASN A 122 -2.01 -24.51 -22.49
CA ASN A 122 -2.89 -23.41 -22.87
C ASN A 122 -3.53 -22.83 -21.61
N TYR A 123 -3.49 -21.51 -21.46
CA TYR A 123 -4.25 -20.83 -20.42
C TYR A 123 -5.08 -19.70 -21.03
N PRO A 124 -6.38 -19.63 -20.70
CA PRO A 124 -7.18 -18.48 -21.05
C PRO A 124 -6.71 -17.25 -20.26
N GLU A 125 -6.71 -16.12 -20.93
CA GLU A 125 -6.46 -14.81 -20.33
C GLU A 125 -7.54 -13.82 -20.75
N LEU A 126 -7.86 -12.91 -19.83
CA LEU A 126 -8.78 -11.82 -20.07
C LEU A 126 -8.16 -10.53 -19.56
N HIS A 127 -8.13 -9.53 -20.43
CA HIS A 127 -7.59 -8.21 -20.13
C HIS A 127 -8.70 -7.20 -19.95
N GLY A 128 -8.45 -6.15 -19.18
CA GLY A 128 -9.36 -5.04 -19.04
C GLY A 128 -8.64 -3.77 -18.62
N ILE A 129 -9.32 -2.64 -18.81
CA ILE A 129 -8.89 -1.36 -18.26
C ILE A 129 -9.82 -1.01 -17.10
N ALA A 130 -9.27 -1.00 -15.89
CA ALA A 130 -9.96 -0.51 -14.71
C ALA A 130 -10.11 1.02 -14.81
N ILE A 131 -11.31 1.52 -14.54
CA ILE A 131 -11.63 2.95 -14.61
C ILE A 131 -12.28 3.45 -13.32
N LYS A 132 -12.12 4.74 -13.05
CA LYS A 132 -12.77 5.44 -11.94
C LYS A 132 -13.60 6.58 -12.50
N TYR A 133 -14.86 6.70 -12.08
CA TYR A 133 -15.68 7.84 -12.47
C TYR A 133 -15.21 9.09 -11.75
N ARG A 134 -15.08 10.21 -12.47
CA ARG A 134 -14.59 11.47 -11.90
C ARG A 134 -15.44 11.93 -10.72
N LYS A 135 -16.77 11.80 -10.83
CA LYS A 135 -17.72 12.13 -9.75
C LYS A 135 -17.51 11.32 -8.46
N ASN A 136 -16.82 10.18 -8.52
CA ASN A 136 -16.53 9.32 -7.38
C ASN A 136 -15.09 9.54 -6.84
N ILE A 137 -14.36 10.52 -7.35
CA ILE A 137 -13.04 10.89 -6.86
C ILE A 137 -13.22 12.11 -5.96
N ASP A 138 -13.05 11.90 -4.66
CA ASP A 138 -12.96 13.02 -3.72
C ASP A 138 -11.53 13.55 -3.67
N LEU A 139 -11.20 14.46 -4.60
CA LEU A 139 -9.88 15.10 -4.62
C LEU A 139 -9.65 16.04 -3.45
N THR A 140 -10.71 16.44 -2.73
CA THR A 140 -10.57 17.35 -1.58
C THR A 140 -9.79 16.71 -0.44
N GLN A 141 -9.71 15.37 -0.42
CA GLN A 141 -8.98 14.57 0.57
C GLN A 141 -7.54 14.24 0.15
N ILE A 142 -7.13 14.63 -1.06
CA ILE A 142 -5.79 14.33 -1.58
C ILE A 142 -4.90 15.57 -1.44
N PRO A 143 -3.78 15.47 -0.68
CA PRO A 143 -2.82 16.56 -0.60
C PRO A 143 -2.25 16.87 -1.99
N LYS A 144 -2.33 18.14 -2.37
CA LYS A 144 -1.74 18.71 -3.58
C LYS A 144 -0.34 19.26 -3.28
N GLU A 145 -0.17 19.86 -2.11
CA GLU A 145 1.08 20.47 -1.71
C GLU A 145 1.41 20.15 -0.26
N GLN A 146 2.71 20.20 0.04
CA GLN A 146 3.23 20.02 1.38
C GLN A 146 4.30 21.07 1.66
N GLU A 147 4.11 21.82 2.74
CA GLU A 147 5.08 22.80 3.23
C GLU A 147 5.74 22.30 4.50
N ILE A 148 7.07 22.27 4.50
CA ILE A 148 7.88 21.77 5.59
C ILE A 148 8.63 22.95 6.21
N HIS A 149 8.52 23.04 7.52
CA HIS A 149 9.14 24.08 8.33
C HIS A 149 10.03 23.45 9.39
N PHE A 150 11.20 24.04 9.63
CA PHE A 150 12.12 23.62 10.68
C PHE A 150 11.97 24.52 11.90
N TYR A 151 12.03 23.91 13.08
CA TYR A 151 12.02 24.67 14.31
C TYR A 151 13.37 25.34 14.54
N ASN A 152 13.38 26.67 14.62
CA ASN A 152 14.52 27.47 15.02
C ASN A 152 14.45 27.71 16.54
N GLN A 153 15.42 27.15 17.28
CA GLN A 153 15.49 27.27 18.74
C GLN A 153 15.76 28.71 19.21
N GLU A 154 16.54 29.49 18.45
CA GLU A 154 16.92 30.85 18.82
C GLU A 154 15.71 31.79 18.77
N THR A 155 14.87 31.64 17.75
CA THR A 155 13.65 32.45 17.56
C THR A 155 12.41 31.80 18.19
N SER A 156 12.52 30.55 18.64
CA SER A 156 11.40 29.73 19.13
C SER A 156 10.22 29.68 18.15
N SER A 157 10.52 29.56 16.85
CA SER A 157 9.53 29.60 15.77
C SER A 157 9.85 28.61 14.65
N PHE A 158 8.83 28.28 13.83
CA PHE A 158 8.99 27.44 12.66
C PHE A 158 9.28 28.27 11.41
N GLU A 159 10.39 27.97 10.74
CA GLU A 159 10.84 28.68 9.54
C GLU A 159 10.66 27.81 8.29
N PRO A 160 10.19 28.36 7.16
CA PRO A 160 10.02 27.60 5.92
C PRO A 160 11.33 26.96 5.46
N ALA A 161 11.28 25.68 5.11
CA ALA A 161 12.46 24.92 4.69
C ALA A 161 12.32 24.28 3.31
N LEU A 162 11.11 23.82 2.97
CA LEU A 162 10.87 23.10 1.73
C LEU A 162 9.39 23.16 1.35
N HIS A 163 9.12 23.47 0.09
CA HIS A 163 7.78 23.36 -0.51
C HIS A 163 7.79 22.24 -1.55
N LEU A 164 6.80 21.35 -1.48
CA LEU A 164 6.64 20.20 -2.36
C LEU A 164 5.30 20.27 -3.07
N LYS A 165 5.30 20.11 -4.39
CA LYS A 165 4.09 19.73 -5.12
C LYS A 165 4.01 18.23 -5.21
N LEU A 166 2.83 17.71 -4.91
CA LEU A 166 2.56 16.28 -4.81
C LEU A 166 1.69 15.83 -5.98
N THR A 167 2.09 14.70 -6.55
CA THR A 167 1.19 13.90 -7.39
C THR A 167 0.03 13.38 -6.55
N TYR A 168 -1.05 12.97 -7.20
CA TYR A 168 -2.18 12.30 -6.54
C TYR A 168 -1.82 11.03 -5.76
N GLY A 169 -0.64 10.45 -5.99
CA GLY A 169 -0.12 9.30 -5.24
C GLY A 169 0.78 9.69 -4.07
N GLY A 170 0.84 10.96 -3.68
CA GLY A 170 1.74 11.47 -2.64
C GLY A 170 3.22 11.44 -3.02
N GLY A 171 3.56 11.14 -4.28
CA GLY A 171 4.91 11.28 -4.81
C GLY A 171 5.24 12.75 -5.08
N VAL A 172 6.51 13.14 -4.93
CA VAL A 172 6.96 14.51 -5.21
C VAL A 172 7.09 14.73 -6.72
N GLU A 173 6.37 15.74 -7.23
CA GLU A 173 6.42 16.17 -8.63
C GLU A 173 7.42 17.32 -8.82
N GLU A 174 7.26 18.37 -8.03
CA GLU A 174 8.15 19.54 -7.99
C GLU A 174 8.58 19.83 -6.56
N LYS A 175 9.73 20.50 -6.41
CA LYS A 175 10.24 20.93 -5.12
C LYS A 175 10.91 22.30 -5.21
N GLU A 176 10.75 23.08 -4.15
CA GLU A 176 11.46 24.33 -3.91
C GLU A 176 12.15 24.25 -2.55
N GLU A 177 13.49 24.23 -2.55
CA GLU A 177 14.30 24.18 -1.33
C GLU A 177 14.61 25.59 -0.85
N LEU A 178 13.98 25.99 0.27
CA LEU A 178 14.20 27.27 0.93
C LEU A 178 15.35 27.18 1.96
N ASN A 179 15.64 25.96 2.42
CA ASN A 179 16.77 25.62 3.27
C ASN A 179 17.62 24.50 2.60
N PRO A 180 18.97 24.60 2.59
CA PRO A 180 19.85 23.59 1.96
C PRO A 180 19.74 22.17 2.53
N LEU A 181 19.17 22.01 3.71
CA LEU A 181 18.93 20.71 4.36
C LEU A 181 17.48 20.23 4.21
N GLY A 182 16.62 21.00 3.51
CA GLY A 182 15.20 20.75 3.29
C GLY A 182 14.91 19.31 2.87
N MET A 183 15.45 18.91 1.71
CA MET A 183 15.19 17.59 1.15
C MET A 183 15.86 16.44 1.91
N GLN A 184 17.03 16.70 2.52
CA GLN A 184 17.70 15.70 3.35
C GLN A 184 16.84 15.37 4.57
N HIS A 185 16.33 16.39 5.28
CA HIS A 185 15.45 16.19 6.43
C HIS A 185 14.11 15.59 6.04
N TYR A 186 13.48 16.05 4.94
CA TYR A 186 12.27 15.42 4.42
C TYR A 186 12.47 13.92 4.19
N THR A 187 13.57 13.55 3.54
CA THR A 187 13.86 12.14 3.24
C THR A 187 14.06 11.35 4.54
N ASN A 188 14.89 11.87 5.45
CA ASN A 188 15.31 11.15 6.66
C ASN A 188 14.23 11.07 7.74
N PHE A 189 13.39 12.09 7.87
CA PHE A 189 12.48 12.24 9.00
C PHE A 189 11.00 12.19 8.64
N ILE A 190 10.63 12.35 7.36
CA ILE A 190 9.23 12.31 6.93
C ILE A 190 9.02 11.13 5.98
N LYS A 191 9.64 11.17 4.80
CA LYS A 191 9.43 10.16 3.76
C LYS A 191 9.76 8.76 4.25
N ASN A 192 10.92 8.57 4.89
CA ASN A 192 11.38 7.27 5.35
C ASN A 192 10.46 6.58 6.36
N TYR A 193 9.62 7.34 7.07
CA TYR A 193 8.65 6.82 8.03
C TYR A 193 7.19 6.90 7.55
N SER A 194 6.92 7.57 6.42
CA SER A 194 5.56 7.67 5.88
C SER A 194 4.99 6.31 5.50
N LEU A 195 3.68 6.09 5.76
CA LEU A 195 2.99 4.89 5.28
C LEU A 195 3.02 4.80 3.75
N GLN A 196 3.00 5.93 3.05
CA GLN A 196 3.11 5.96 1.60
C GLN A 196 4.40 5.29 1.12
N HIS A 197 5.55 5.68 1.65
CA HIS A 197 6.83 5.05 1.31
C HIS A 197 6.89 3.59 1.79
N LEU A 198 6.53 3.36 3.05
CA LEU A 198 6.74 2.06 3.69
C LEU A 198 5.78 1.00 3.16
N MET A 199 4.55 1.33 2.81
CA MET A 199 3.51 0.35 2.48
C MET A 199 3.07 0.42 1.01
N TYR A 200 2.96 1.61 0.43
CA TYR A 200 2.27 1.80 -0.85
C TYR A 200 3.16 2.15 -2.04
N GLU A 201 4.41 2.57 -1.80
CA GLU A 201 5.34 2.90 -2.89
C GLU A 201 5.67 1.65 -3.70
N ASP A 202 5.08 1.53 -4.88
CA ASP A 202 5.26 0.37 -5.75
C ASP A 202 6.26 0.68 -6.87
N ASN A 203 7.48 0.22 -6.69
CA ASN A 203 8.53 0.30 -7.69
C ASN A 203 9.32 -1.01 -7.72
N LYS A 204 10.16 -1.18 -8.75
CA LYS A 204 10.94 -2.42 -8.95
C LYS A 204 11.88 -2.78 -7.78
N ASN A 205 12.16 -1.85 -6.88
CA ASN A 205 13.04 -2.05 -5.74
C ASN A 205 12.31 -2.58 -4.50
N TRP A 206 10.98 -2.44 -4.42
CA TRP A 206 10.18 -2.95 -3.32
C TRP A 206 9.61 -4.35 -3.62
N LYS A 207 9.83 -5.30 -2.72
CA LYS A 207 9.15 -6.59 -2.71
C LYS A 207 8.20 -6.65 -1.52
N SER A 208 7.01 -7.20 -1.68
CA SER A 208 6.03 -7.34 -0.61
C SER A 208 5.63 -8.81 -0.40
N ARG A 209 5.16 -9.12 0.81
CA ARG A 209 4.49 -10.37 1.15
C ARG A 209 3.15 -10.03 1.77
N GLU A 210 2.09 -10.64 1.24
CA GLU A 210 0.73 -10.47 1.74
C GLU A 210 0.24 -11.75 2.44
N VAL A 211 -0.58 -11.56 3.48
CA VAL A 211 -1.33 -12.61 4.17
C VAL A 211 -2.74 -12.08 4.38
N ASP A 212 -3.75 -12.84 3.96
CA ASP A 212 -5.17 -12.45 4.04
C ASP A 212 -5.46 -11.05 3.44
N GLY A 213 -4.78 -10.72 2.34
CA GLY A 213 -4.92 -9.43 1.65
C GLY A 213 -4.29 -8.24 2.36
N LYS A 214 -3.50 -8.46 3.42
CA LYS A 214 -2.75 -7.42 4.14
C LYS A 214 -1.25 -7.58 3.88
N ILE A 215 -0.56 -6.45 3.63
CA ILE A 215 0.90 -6.45 3.48
C ILE A 215 1.53 -6.69 4.85
N THR A 216 2.14 -7.85 5.06
CA THR A 216 2.76 -8.20 6.36
C THR A 216 4.24 -7.88 6.37
N HIS A 217 4.90 -7.96 5.21
CA HIS A 217 6.34 -7.72 5.09
C HIS A 217 6.65 -6.99 3.78
N ARG A 218 7.67 -6.13 3.81
CA ARG A 218 8.28 -5.56 2.61
C ARG A 218 9.79 -5.48 2.72
N GLN A 219 10.46 -5.53 1.58
CA GLN A 219 11.90 -5.36 1.47
C GLN A 219 12.23 -4.39 0.33
N LEU A 220 12.99 -3.34 0.65
CA LEU A 220 13.57 -2.42 -0.31
C LEU A 220 14.98 -2.87 -0.67
N THR A 221 15.28 -2.92 -1.97
CA THR A 221 16.61 -3.23 -2.48
C THR A 221 17.17 -2.10 -3.33
N LYS A 222 18.46 -1.78 -3.20
CA LYS A 222 19.17 -0.85 -4.08
C LYS A 222 20.29 -1.61 -4.78
N GLN A 223 20.33 -1.55 -6.12
CA GLN A 223 21.32 -2.31 -6.92
C GLN A 223 21.34 -3.81 -6.59
N GLY A 224 20.17 -4.38 -6.25
CA GLY A 224 20.03 -5.79 -5.87
C GLY A 224 20.35 -6.12 -4.41
N LEU A 225 20.91 -5.18 -3.64
CA LEU A 225 21.23 -5.38 -2.22
C LEU A 225 20.09 -4.89 -1.32
N PRO A 226 19.72 -5.61 -0.24
CA PRO A 226 18.73 -5.15 0.71
C PRO A 226 19.24 -3.90 1.45
N VAL A 227 18.39 -2.89 1.59
CA VAL A 227 18.69 -1.66 2.36
C VAL A 227 17.69 -1.40 3.48
N LYS A 228 16.47 -1.93 3.36
CA LYS A 228 15.41 -1.81 4.37
C LYS A 228 14.50 -3.04 4.33
N GLN A 229 14.19 -3.60 5.49
CA GLN A 229 13.10 -4.55 5.69
C GLN A 229 12.05 -3.93 6.61
N VAL A 230 10.79 -4.26 6.34
CA VAL A 230 9.63 -3.71 7.03
C VAL A 230 8.70 -4.86 7.37
N GLN A 231 8.25 -4.92 8.62
CA GLN A 231 7.18 -5.83 9.06
C GLN A 231 6.03 -5.02 9.64
N PHE A 232 4.81 -5.37 9.28
CA PHE A 232 3.59 -4.68 9.71
C PHE A 232 2.78 -5.60 10.64
N ILE A 233 2.40 -5.05 11.79
CA ILE A 233 1.52 -5.68 12.76
C ILE A 233 0.23 -4.87 12.80
N TYR A 234 -0.90 -5.58 12.74
CA TYR A 234 -2.21 -4.98 12.58
C TYR A 234 -3.06 -5.14 13.84
N ASN A 235 -3.90 -4.15 14.10
CA ASN A 235 -5.00 -4.23 15.04
C ASN A 235 -6.09 -5.21 14.54
N PRO A 236 -7.00 -5.66 15.43
CA PRO A 236 -8.13 -6.51 15.02
C PRO A 236 -9.04 -5.89 13.95
N ASP A 237 -9.19 -4.56 13.95
CA ASP A 237 -9.96 -3.81 12.95
C ASP A 237 -9.24 -3.73 11.57
N GLY A 238 -7.99 -4.17 11.51
CA GLY A 238 -7.16 -4.15 10.31
C GLY A 238 -6.36 -2.88 10.06
N SER A 239 -6.37 -1.91 10.98
CA SER A 239 -5.45 -0.77 10.96
C SER A 239 -4.03 -1.22 11.35
N VAL A 240 -2.99 -0.52 10.88
CA VAL A 240 -1.59 -0.84 11.22
C VAL A 240 -1.31 -0.32 12.64
N ALA A 241 -1.00 -1.22 13.57
CA ALA A 241 -0.69 -0.87 14.95
C ALA A 241 0.79 -0.55 15.14
N GLU A 242 1.65 -1.37 14.53
CA GLU A 242 3.09 -1.31 14.68
C GLU A 242 3.80 -1.62 13.36
N ILE A 243 4.93 -0.95 13.14
CA ILE A 243 5.83 -1.21 12.03
C ILE A 243 7.23 -1.44 12.58
N GLN A 244 7.83 -2.60 12.28
CA GLN A 244 9.21 -2.90 12.60
C GLN A 244 10.07 -2.64 11.37
N LEU A 245 11.13 -1.88 11.52
CA LEU A 245 12.06 -1.48 10.48
C LEU A 245 13.44 -2.05 10.80
N GLN A 246 14.05 -2.71 9.82
CA GLN A 246 15.44 -3.13 9.87
C GLN A 246 16.19 -2.46 8.73
N HIS A 247 17.17 -1.61 9.06
CA HIS A 247 18.00 -0.93 8.07
C HIS A 247 19.32 -1.68 7.91
N TYR A 248 19.83 -1.70 6.67
CA TYR A 248 21.12 -2.30 6.31
C TYR A 248 22.01 -1.24 5.68
N HIS A 249 23.27 -1.15 6.10
CA HIS A 249 24.24 -0.28 5.44
C HIS A 249 24.54 -0.77 4.01
N GLU A 250 24.59 0.16 3.06
CA GLU A 250 24.95 -0.15 1.66
C GLU A 250 26.35 -0.77 1.61
N GLY A 251 26.43 -2.05 1.23
CA GLY A 251 27.68 -2.77 1.01
C GLY A 251 28.18 -3.63 2.17
N TYR A 252 27.60 -3.53 3.38
CA TYR A 252 28.03 -4.34 4.53
C TYR A 252 26.83 -4.82 5.36
N ASN A 253 26.68 -6.15 5.44
CA ASN A 253 25.54 -6.80 6.12
C ASN A 253 25.69 -6.84 7.66
N THR A 254 26.74 -6.27 8.22
CA THR A 254 27.07 -6.37 9.66
C THR A 254 26.54 -5.20 10.47
N ASP A 255 26.44 -4.01 9.88
CA ASP A 255 25.96 -2.81 10.57
C ASP A 255 24.50 -2.58 10.18
N SER A 256 23.63 -3.14 11.01
CA SER A 256 22.20 -3.04 10.85
C SER A 256 21.60 -2.45 12.14
N TYR A 257 20.62 -1.57 12.01
CA TYR A 257 19.90 -1.03 13.17
C TYR A 257 18.40 -1.21 12.99
N ALA A 258 17.73 -1.48 14.11
CA ALA A 258 16.31 -1.69 14.15
C ALA A 258 15.61 -0.44 14.70
N GLU A 259 14.46 -0.14 14.10
CA GLU A 259 13.54 0.87 14.57
C GLU A 259 12.13 0.27 14.65
N LYS A 260 11.28 0.87 15.49
CA LYS A 260 9.89 0.46 15.66
C LYS A 260 9.02 1.70 15.64
N ILE A 261 7.94 1.68 14.85
CA ILE A 261 6.94 2.74 14.81
C ILE A 261 5.69 2.20 15.48
N LEU A 262 5.23 2.86 16.55
CA LEU A 262 3.91 2.63 17.13
C LEU A 262 2.95 3.68 16.59
N ILE A 263 1.76 3.26 16.18
CA ILE A 263 0.73 4.13 15.60
C ILE A 263 -0.51 4.07 16.47
N SER A 264 -1.00 5.24 16.89
CA SER A 264 -2.28 5.38 17.58
C SER A 264 -3.29 6.11 16.71
N TYR A 265 -4.56 5.80 16.93
CA TYR A 265 -5.67 6.34 16.16
C TYR A 265 -6.64 7.10 17.07
N ASN A 266 -7.34 8.08 16.51
CA ASN A 266 -8.46 8.73 17.19
C ASN A 266 -9.75 7.89 17.08
N GLU A 267 -10.84 8.37 17.66
CA GLU A 267 -12.14 7.67 17.63
C GLU A 267 -12.73 7.52 16.23
N GLU A 268 -12.30 8.35 15.27
CA GLU A 268 -12.70 8.28 13.86
C GLU A 268 -11.82 7.31 13.05
N GLY A 269 -10.85 6.64 13.68
CA GLY A 269 -9.92 5.72 13.01
C GLY A 269 -8.83 6.41 12.20
N LYS A 270 -8.59 7.72 12.40
CA LYS A 270 -7.49 8.47 11.77
C LYS A 270 -6.26 8.44 12.65
N VAL A 271 -5.07 8.47 12.03
CA VAL A 271 -3.79 8.45 12.77
C VAL A 271 -3.71 9.70 13.65
N LYS A 272 -3.64 9.50 14.97
CA LYS A 272 -3.51 10.59 15.94
C LYS A 272 -2.05 10.91 16.24
N GLU A 273 -1.26 9.86 16.44
CA GLU A 273 0.14 9.98 16.84
C GLU A 273 0.94 8.80 16.31
N ARG A 274 2.21 9.06 15.96
CA ARG A 274 3.22 8.02 15.74
C ARG A 274 4.42 8.25 16.65
N THR A 275 4.93 7.17 17.24
CA THR A 275 6.19 7.22 18.00
C THR A 275 7.20 6.28 17.36
N ILE A 276 8.32 6.83 16.94
CA ILE A 276 9.44 6.09 16.36
C ILE A 276 10.44 5.81 17.47
N PHE A 277 10.77 4.55 17.67
CA PHE A 277 11.77 4.07 18.60
C PHE A 277 13.01 3.63 17.85
N ARG A 278 14.19 3.95 18.40
CA ARG A 278 15.49 3.44 17.94
C ARG A 278 16.17 2.77 19.11
N SER A 279 16.54 1.50 18.96
CA SER A 279 17.08 0.69 20.06
C SER A 279 16.20 0.75 21.32
N ASP A 280 14.89 0.59 21.12
CA ASP A 280 13.82 0.67 22.14
C ASP A 280 13.69 1.99 22.91
N ASN A 281 14.44 3.03 22.55
CA ASN A 281 14.28 4.37 23.10
C ASN A 281 13.44 5.22 22.14
N PRO A 282 12.45 5.98 22.65
CA PRO A 282 11.69 6.88 21.79
C PRO A 282 12.63 7.93 21.22
N TYR A 283 12.57 8.10 19.90
CA TYR A 283 13.46 8.94 19.11
C TYR A 283 12.70 10.12 18.52
N LEU A 284 11.57 9.86 17.87
CA LEU A 284 10.69 10.87 17.30
C LEU A 284 9.26 10.61 17.73
N ARG A 285 8.50 11.69 17.91
CA ARG A 285 7.05 11.65 18.09
C ARG A 285 6.41 12.58 17.09
N GLU A 286 5.42 12.08 16.37
CA GLU A 286 4.66 12.85 15.39
C GLU A 286 3.20 12.96 15.85
N VAL A 287 2.68 14.17 15.89
CA VAL A 287 1.29 14.46 16.27
C VAL A 287 0.55 15.00 15.05
N TYR A 288 -0.65 14.47 14.82
CA TYR A 288 -1.45 14.75 13.64
C TYR A 288 -2.67 15.59 14.03
N HIS A 289 -2.81 16.74 13.38
CA HIS A 289 -3.88 17.71 13.64
C HIS A 289 -4.80 17.77 12.43
N TYR A 290 -6.07 17.46 12.66
CA TYR A 290 -7.08 17.44 11.61
C TYR A 290 -7.96 18.69 11.68
N ASP A 291 -8.30 19.25 10.52
CA ASP A 291 -9.28 20.31 10.41
C ASP A 291 -10.66 19.76 10.80
N GLN A 292 -11.33 20.44 11.75
CA GLN A 292 -12.59 19.97 12.31
C GLN A 292 -13.74 19.97 11.28
N SER A 293 -13.69 20.88 10.30
CA SER A 293 -14.79 21.05 9.35
C SER A 293 -14.75 20.04 8.20
N SER A 294 -13.55 19.79 7.68
CA SER A 294 -13.31 18.95 6.50
C SER A 294 -12.75 17.59 6.84
N SER A 295 -12.40 17.36 8.11
CA SER A 295 -11.83 16.09 8.59
C SER A 295 -10.45 15.75 8.00
N ARG A 296 -9.83 16.68 7.26
CA ARG A 296 -8.54 16.51 6.56
C ARG A 296 -7.36 16.74 7.49
N LEU A 297 -6.20 16.15 7.18
CA LEU A 297 -4.97 16.41 7.92
C LEU A 297 -4.48 17.83 7.58
N ASP A 298 -4.53 18.74 8.54
CA ASP A 298 -4.09 20.12 8.35
C ASP A 298 -2.58 20.22 8.60
N VAL A 299 -2.14 19.74 9.77
CA VAL A 299 -0.76 19.85 10.24
C VAL A 299 -0.27 18.54 10.83
N MET A 300 0.99 18.20 10.56
CA MET A 300 1.74 17.20 11.32
C MET A 300 2.94 17.87 11.99
N GLU A 301 3.08 17.68 13.30
CA GLU A 301 4.21 18.19 14.09
C GLU A 301 5.09 17.04 14.56
N THR A 302 6.38 17.12 14.24
CA THR A 302 7.40 16.17 14.67
C THR A 302 8.23 16.77 15.79
N TYR A 303 8.42 15.98 16.83
CA TYR A 303 9.20 16.29 18.01
C TYR A 303 10.36 15.30 18.15
N ILE A 304 11.52 15.82 18.56
CA ILE A 304 12.61 14.97 19.09
C ILE A 304 12.26 14.65 20.53
N VAL A 305 12.21 13.35 20.84
CA VAL A 305 11.87 12.87 22.19
C VAL A 305 13.14 12.79 23.03
N ASN A 306 13.16 13.53 24.13
CA ASN A 306 14.22 13.50 25.13
C ASN A 306 13.61 13.14 26.49
N GLN A 307 14.43 12.64 27.43
CA GLN A 307 13.95 12.18 28.74
C GLN A 307 13.24 13.28 29.57
N GLU A 308 13.63 14.54 29.40
CA GLU A 308 13.10 15.66 30.18
C GLU A 308 11.89 16.34 29.52
N LYS A 309 11.97 16.59 28.21
CA LYS A 309 10.95 17.31 27.45
C LYS A 309 11.14 17.12 25.95
N ASP A 310 10.03 16.91 25.26
CA ASP A 310 9.99 16.91 23.81
C ASP A 310 10.33 18.27 23.22
N THR A 311 11.20 18.26 22.21
CA THR A 311 11.63 19.47 21.51
C THR A 311 10.98 19.52 20.13
N PRO A 312 10.26 20.60 19.77
CA PRO A 312 9.73 20.75 18.42
C PRO A 312 10.86 20.68 17.39
N PHE A 313 10.61 20.02 16.26
CA PHE A 313 11.65 19.77 15.27
C PHE A 313 11.20 20.13 13.86
N ILE A 314 10.12 19.52 13.38
CA ILE A 314 9.59 19.76 12.05
C ILE A 314 8.08 20.01 12.15
N LYS A 315 7.58 20.98 11.39
CA LYS A 315 6.14 21.15 11.15
C LYS A 315 5.87 20.97 9.67
N THR A 316 4.86 20.17 9.36
CA THR A 316 4.39 19.94 8.01
C THR A 316 2.96 20.42 7.88
N ALA A 317 2.69 21.30 6.91
CA ALA A 317 1.34 21.73 6.55
C ALA A 317 0.97 21.17 5.18
N PHE A 318 -0.32 20.91 4.96
CA PHE A 318 -0.83 20.33 3.71
C PHE A 318 -1.85 21.25 3.06
N ALA A 319 -1.73 21.45 1.75
CA ALA A 319 -2.78 22.03 0.94
C ALA A 319 -3.40 20.93 0.07
N TYR A 320 -4.70 21.04 -0.18
CA TYR A 320 -5.50 20.05 -0.89
C TYR A 320 -6.05 20.64 -2.18
N TYR A 321 -6.48 19.78 -3.09
CA TYR A 321 -7.20 20.24 -4.29
C TYR A 321 -8.53 20.90 -3.90
N ASP A 322 -8.79 22.06 -4.49
CA ASP A 322 -10.10 22.69 -4.39
C ASP A 322 -11.08 22.02 -5.36
N PRO A 323 -12.37 21.87 -5.00
CA PRO A 323 -13.37 21.30 -5.91
C PRO A 323 -13.43 21.99 -7.28
N GLU A 324 -13.10 23.28 -7.34
CA GLU A 324 -13.12 24.05 -8.58
C GLU A 324 -11.96 23.76 -9.52
N GLU A 325 -10.83 23.23 -9.00
CA GLU A 325 -9.64 22.88 -9.78
C GLU A 325 -9.79 21.53 -10.51
N VAL A 326 -10.83 20.75 -10.19
CA VAL A 326 -11.05 19.37 -10.65
C VAL A 326 -11.83 19.28 -11.97
N LYS A 327 -12.12 20.43 -12.60
CA LYS A 327 -13.03 20.53 -13.76
C LYS A 327 -12.51 19.83 -15.02
#